data_AF-A0A7W3IQS3-F1
#
_entry.id   AF-A0A7W3IQS3-F1
#
_cell.length_a   1.000
_cell.length_b   1.000
_cell.length_c   1.000
_cell.angle_alpha   90.00
_cell.angle_beta   90.00
_cell.angle_gamma   90.00
#
_symmetry.space_group_name_H-M   'P 1'
#
loop_
_entity.id
_entity.type
_entity.pdbx_description
1 polymer ?
#
loop_
_entity_poly.entity_id
_entity_poly.type
_entity_poly.pdbx_seq_one_letter_code
_entity_poly.pdbx_strand_id
1 'polypeptide(L)'
;MTVPLVPPSDLDHTPPVDITQSVYWQLERRPGLTSYRLSKRTLIALSWAIEDQFCAPADAPLLFGAFQRVQFYKRAQQRWQHLAATSRHALVFADFDPGDAPSMPTQVRIGPDEPLADEWIVVCDSLDLPVVLAAWEVPGQGVVPEIDRLFQAVWTMDPESVRLSSRILAQIAANHGVGEAAPVLYELADNPPPAEIRPREASELFSRIVAYLDRFGTRND
;
A
#
# COMPACT_ATOMS: atom_id res chain seq x y z
N MET A 1 -15.05 -16.68 -21.57
CA MET A 1 -14.77 -15.28 -21.94
C MET A 1 -13.41 -14.96 -21.35
N THR A 2 -12.37 -15.05 -22.17
CA THR A 2 -10.96 -15.05 -21.73
C THR A 2 -10.50 -13.60 -21.62
N VAL A 3 -10.17 -13.15 -20.41
CA VAL A 3 -9.48 -11.86 -20.22
C VAL A 3 -8.12 -11.99 -20.91
N PRO A 4 -7.78 -11.14 -21.90
CA PRO A 4 -6.47 -11.23 -22.53
C PRO A 4 -5.41 -10.82 -21.50
N LEU A 5 -4.51 -11.75 -21.17
CA LEU A 5 -3.21 -11.38 -20.58
C LEU A 5 -2.48 -10.57 -21.65
N VAL A 6 -2.46 -9.25 -21.49
CA VAL A 6 -1.57 -8.39 -22.26
C VAL A 6 -0.15 -8.66 -21.75
N PRO A 7 0.81 -9.07 -22.59
CA PRO A 7 2.18 -9.23 -22.15
C PRO A 7 2.73 -7.87 -21.70
N PRO A 8 3.71 -7.82 -20.79
CA PRO A 8 4.35 -6.54 -20.44
C PRO A 8 5.02 -6.00 -21.72
N SER A 9 4.36 -5.03 -22.35
CA SER A 9 4.94 -4.27 -23.45
C SER A 9 5.98 -3.33 -22.84
N ASP A 10 7.18 -3.34 -23.41
CA ASP A 10 8.24 -2.35 -23.19
C ASP A 10 7.63 -0.95 -23.34
N LEU A 11 7.26 -0.35 -22.23
CA LEU A 11 6.93 1.07 -22.13
C LEU A 11 8.17 1.73 -21.55
N ASP A 12 8.49 2.90 -22.07
CA ASP A 12 9.62 3.73 -21.65
C ASP A 12 9.46 4.10 -20.15
N HIS A 13 9.89 3.19 -19.28
CA HIS A 13 9.78 3.27 -17.84
C HIS A 13 10.91 4.15 -17.34
N THR A 14 10.72 5.47 -17.35
CA THR A 14 11.65 6.31 -16.60
C THR A 14 11.42 6.03 -15.11
N PRO A 15 12.36 5.36 -14.41
CA PRO A 15 12.19 5.10 -12.98
C PRO A 15 12.21 6.43 -12.21
N PRO A 16 11.65 6.48 -10.99
CA PRO A 16 11.85 7.61 -10.10
C PRO A 16 13.35 7.83 -9.88
N VAL A 17 13.72 9.11 -9.71
CA VAL A 17 15.12 9.55 -9.59
C VAL A 17 15.84 8.88 -8.41
N ASP A 18 15.10 8.43 -7.38
CA ASP A 18 15.59 7.55 -6.32
C ASP A 18 14.70 6.31 -6.12
N ILE A 19 15.05 5.21 -6.79
CA ILE A 19 14.39 3.90 -6.67
C ILE A 19 14.55 3.25 -5.30
N THR A 20 15.44 3.73 -4.44
CA THR A 20 15.67 3.15 -3.10
C THR A 20 14.58 3.54 -2.12
N GLN A 21 13.89 4.65 -2.41
CA GLN A 21 12.75 5.17 -1.64
C GLN A 21 11.40 4.83 -2.29
N SER A 22 11.41 3.98 -3.31
CA SER A 22 10.20 3.48 -3.97
C SER A 22 9.89 2.08 -3.48
N VAL A 23 8.68 1.85 -2.95
CA VAL A 23 8.27 0.50 -2.55
C VAL A 23 7.93 -0.32 -3.80
N TYR A 24 7.18 0.26 -4.74
CA TYR A 24 6.79 -0.43 -5.97
C TYR A 24 8.03 -0.93 -6.75
N TRP A 25 9.03 -0.08 -7.00
CA TRP A 25 10.20 -0.46 -7.78
C TRP A 25 11.14 -1.44 -7.07
N GLN A 26 11.16 -1.43 -5.72
CA GLN A 26 11.89 -2.44 -4.95
C GLN A 26 11.21 -3.81 -5.05
N LEU A 27 9.88 -3.86 -5.03
CA LEU A 27 9.12 -5.10 -5.18
C LEU A 27 9.13 -5.63 -6.61
N GLU A 28 9.00 -4.77 -7.62
CA GLU A 28 8.99 -5.16 -9.04
C GLU A 28 10.26 -5.92 -9.45
N ARG A 29 11.39 -5.59 -8.83
CA ARG A 29 12.68 -6.25 -9.08
C ARG A 29 12.89 -7.55 -8.33
N ARG A 30 11.99 -7.92 -7.40
CA ARG A 30 12.13 -9.16 -6.63
C ARG A 30 11.75 -10.36 -7.50
N PRO A 31 12.61 -11.40 -7.57
CA PRO A 31 12.29 -12.61 -8.29
C PRO A 31 10.99 -13.25 -7.78
N GLY A 32 10.14 -13.70 -8.70
CA GLY A 32 8.90 -14.40 -8.37
C GLY A 32 7.70 -13.49 -8.09
N LEU A 33 7.88 -12.17 -8.01
CA LEU A 33 6.76 -11.22 -8.01
C LEU A 33 6.39 -10.85 -9.45
N THR A 34 5.08 -10.67 -9.68
CA THR A 34 4.54 -10.25 -10.98
C THR A 34 3.89 -8.88 -10.81
N SER A 35 4.20 -7.96 -11.72
CA SER A 35 3.53 -6.66 -11.81
C SER A 35 2.33 -6.76 -12.75
N TYR A 36 1.21 -6.18 -12.34
CA TYR A 36 -0.05 -6.17 -13.07
C TYR A 36 -0.49 -4.73 -13.37
N ARG A 37 -1.04 -4.51 -14.57
CA ARG A 37 -1.65 -3.24 -14.91
C ARG A 37 -3.11 -3.22 -14.44
N LEU A 38 -3.40 -2.43 -13.41
CA LEU A 38 -4.72 -2.37 -12.76
C LEU A 38 -5.33 -0.97 -12.83
N SER A 39 -6.66 -0.88 -12.83
CA SER A 39 -7.37 0.40 -12.69
C SER A 39 -7.39 0.88 -11.24
N LYS A 40 -7.56 2.18 -11.01
CA LYS A 40 -7.74 2.74 -9.66
C LYS A 40 -8.95 2.12 -8.95
N ARG A 41 -10.03 1.84 -9.67
CA ARG A 41 -11.19 1.08 -9.16
C ARG A 41 -10.77 -0.27 -8.57
N THR A 42 -9.95 -1.03 -9.30
CA THR A 42 -9.41 -2.32 -8.83
C THR A 42 -8.50 -2.14 -7.62
N LEU A 43 -7.64 -1.13 -7.60
CA LEU A 43 -6.77 -0.85 -6.45
C LEU A 43 -7.55 -0.49 -5.19
N ILE A 44 -8.62 0.29 -5.31
CA ILE A 44 -9.50 0.61 -4.18
C ILE A 44 -10.15 -0.67 -3.64
N ALA A 45 -10.63 -1.55 -4.52
CA ALA A 45 -11.22 -2.83 -4.13
C ALA A 45 -10.22 -3.72 -3.35
N LEU A 46 -8.99 -3.82 -3.85
CA LEU A 46 -7.91 -4.57 -3.18
C LEU A 46 -7.53 -3.92 -1.84
N SER A 47 -7.39 -2.60 -1.80
CA SER A 47 -7.06 -1.86 -0.58
C SER A 47 -8.10 -2.09 0.51
N TRP A 48 -9.39 -1.96 0.17
CA TRP A 48 -10.47 -2.19 1.13
C TRP A 48 -10.55 -3.65 1.61
N ALA A 49 -10.26 -4.62 0.74
CA ALA A 49 -10.21 -6.02 1.14
C ALA A 49 -9.08 -6.28 2.16
N ILE A 50 -7.90 -5.70 1.93
CA ILE A 50 -6.75 -5.77 2.84
C ILE A 50 -7.10 -5.07 4.15
N GLU A 51 -7.51 -3.80 4.10
CA GLU A 51 -7.88 -2.99 5.26
C GLU A 51 -8.92 -3.70 6.15
N ASP A 52 -9.99 -4.25 5.57
CA ASP A 52 -11.02 -4.93 6.33
C ASP A 52 -10.56 -6.24 6.96
N GLN A 53 -9.58 -6.93 6.36
CA GLN A 53 -8.98 -8.13 6.97
C GLN A 53 -8.22 -7.78 8.26
N PHE A 54 -7.75 -6.54 8.40
CA PHE A 54 -6.97 -6.04 9.55
C PHE A 54 -7.73 -5.02 10.42
N CYS A 55 -9.06 -4.98 10.37
CA CYS A 55 -9.85 -4.14 11.28
C CYS A 55 -9.91 -4.67 12.73
N ALA A 56 -9.64 -5.96 12.98
CA ALA A 56 -9.62 -6.55 14.34
C ALA A 56 -8.55 -7.67 14.52
N PRO A 57 -7.28 -7.40 14.19
CA PRO A 57 -6.24 -8.42 14.27
C PRO A 57 -5.86 -8.71 15.72
N ALA A 58 -5.62 -9.98 16.03
CA ALA A 58 -5.15 -10.39 17.37
C ALA A 58 -3.76 -9.83 17.69
N ASP A 59 -2.96 -9.54 16.65
CA ASP A 59 -1.54 -9.26 16.78
C ASP A 59 -1.15 -7.79 16.66
N ALA A 60 -2.11 -6.86 16.53
CA ALA A 60 -1.85 -5.42 16.42
C ALA A 60 -0.75 -5.05 15.40
N PRO A 61 -1.01 -5.04 14.08
CA PRO A 61 0.01 -4.91 13.04
C PRO A 61 0.73 -3.56 13.02
N LEU A 62 1.81 -3.47 12.23
CA LEU A 62 2.32 -2.20 11.73
C LEU A 62 1.61 -1.89 10.41
N LEU A 63 0.95 -0.74 10.34
CA LEU A 63 0.20 -0.31 9.16
C LEU A 63 0.85 0.89 8.48
N PHE A 64 0.95 0.83 7.16
CA PHE A 64 1.41 1.94 6.35
C PHE A 64 0.50 2.14 5.15
N GLY A 65 0.08 3.38 4.90
CA GLY A 65 -0.78 3.74 3.77
C GLY A 65 -0.24 4.92 3.00
N ALA A 66 0.12 4.76 1.73
CA ALA A 66 0.49 5.87 0.85
C ALA A 66 -0.68 6.21 -0.06
N PHE A 67 -1.17 7.45 0.04
CA PHE A 67 -2.39 7.90 -0.61
C PHE A 67 -2.13 8.81 -1.80
N GLN A 68 -0.88 9.13 -2.15
CA GLN A 68 -0.48 10.15 -3.12
C GLN A 68 -0.91 11.58 -2.72
N ARG A 69 -2.22 11.80 -2.52
CA ARG A 69 -2.87 13.09 -2.24
C ARG A 69 -3.74 13.01 -0.99
N VAL A 70 -3.74 14.07 -0.18
CA VAL A 70 -4.46 14.20 1.09
C VAL A 70 -5.97 14.06 0.89
N GLN A 71 -6.50 14.46 -0.27
CA GLN A 71 -7.92 14.27 -0.61
C GLN A 71 -8.33 12.79 -0.69
N PHE A 72 -7.40 11.89 -1.06
CA PHE A 72 -7.66 10.46 -1.09
C PHE A 72 -7.62 9.88 0.33
N TYR A 73 -6.66 10.32 1.16
CA TYR A 73 -6.64 10.00 2.58
C TYR A 73 -7.91 10.48 3.30
N LYS A 74 -8.38 11.71 3.06
CA LYS A 74 -9.61 12.25 3.68
C LYS A 74 -10.83 11.37 3.46
N ARG A 75 -10.94 10.69 2.30
CA ARG A 75 -12.02 9.73 2.02
C ARG A 75 -11.88 8.42 2.82
N ALA A 76 -10.66 8.05 3.20
CA ALA A 76 -10.34 6.85 3.97
C ALA A 76 -10.11 7.14 5.47
N GLN A 77 -10.09 8.40 5.89
CA GLN A 77 -9.62 8.86 7.20
C GLN A 77 -10.33 8.15 8.35
N GLN A 78 -11.67 8.09 8.33
CA GLN A 78 -12.43 7.42 9.38
C GLN A 78 -12.01 5.94 9.49
N ARG A 79 -11.85 5.23 8.37
CA ARG A 79 -11.41 3.83 8.40
C ARG A 79 -10.00 3.70 8.97
N TRP A 80 -9.09 4.55 8.53
CA TRP A 80 -7.70 4.53 9.00
C TRP A 80 -7.54 4.93 10.46
N GLN A 81 -8.45 5.75 11.01
CA GLN A 81 -8.53 5.99 12.46
C GLN A 81 -8.93 4.73 13.24
N HIS A 82 -9.87 3.93 12.73
CA HIS A 82 -10.23 2.66 13.37
C HIS A 82 -9.08 1.65 13.29
N LEU A 83 -8.43 1.53 12.13
CA LEU A 83 -7.25 0.68 11.94
C LEU A 83 -6.11 1.09 12.88
N ALA A 84 -5.84 2.39 12.99
CA ALA A 84 -4.81 2.92 13.88
C ALA A 84 -5.09 2.60 15.35
N ALA A 85 -6.36 2.53 15.76
CA ALA A 85 -6.74 2.20 17.14
C ALA A 85 -6.45 0.74 17.54
N THR A 86 -6.31 -0.16 16.56
CA THR A 86 -6.04 -1.59 16.78
C THR A 86 -4.63 -2.01 16.33
N SER A 87 -3.80 -1.07 15.91
CA SER A 87 -2.45 -1.30 15.40
C SER A 87 -1.39 -0.86 16.41
N ARG A 88 -0.21 -1.50 16.40
CA ARG A 88 0.94 -1.02 17.19
C ARG A 88 1.39 0.35 16.70
N HIS A 89 1.51 0.48 15.38
CA HIS A 89 1.84 1.73 14.71
C HIS A 89 1.03 1.84 13.41
N ALA A 90 0.59 3.05 13.08
CA ALA A 90 -0.10 3.32 11.83
C ALA A 90 0.39 4.65 11.26
N LEU A 91 1.00 4.60 10.08
CA LEU A 91 1.55 5.75 9.37
C LEU A 91 0.83 5.95 8.04
N VAL A 92 0.49 7.19 7.71
CA VAL A 92 -0.12 7.55 6.44
C VAL A 92 0.69 8.61 5.72
N PHE A 93 0.90 8.43 4.42
CA PHE A 93 1.76 9.24 3.59
C PHE A 93 0.92 9.94 2.52
N ALA A 94 0.98 11.27 2.46
CA ALA A 94 0.30 12.10 1.47
C ALA A 94 0.90 13.51 1.44
N ASP A 95 0.44 14.37 0.53
CA ASP A 95 0.78 15.80 0.47
C ASP A 95 0.11 16.65 1.56
N PHE A 96 0.17 16.20 2.82
CA PHE A 96 -0.37 16.92 3.99
C PHE A 96 0.24 18.31 4.13
N ASP A 97 -0.56 19.31 4.51
CA ASP A 97 -0.07 20.64 4.87
C ASP A 97 0.76 20.61 6.17
N PRO A 98 1.75 21.51 6.33
CA PRO A 98 2.53 21.55 7.56
C PRO A 98 1.69 22.14 8.70
N GLY A 99 1.74 21.51 9.87
CA GLY A 99 1.35 22.16 11.13
C GLY A 99 0.08 21.70 11.83
N ASP A 100 -0.18 20.39 11.90
CA ASP A 100 -1.22 19.86 12.79
C ASP A 100 -0.64 19.20 14.06
N ALA A 101 -1.47 19.14 15.10
CA ALA A 101 -1.20 18.40 16.33
C ALA A 101 -0.99 16.90 16.03
N PRO A 102 -0.37 16.11 16.94
CA PRO A 102 -0.24 14.67 16.78
C PRO A 102 -1.59 14.04 16.42
N SER A 103 -1.64 13.30 15.32
CA SER A 103 -2.82 12.58 14.84
C SER A 103 -2.59 11.07 14.89
N MET A 104 -3.68 10.30 15.03
CA MET A 104 -3.68 8.86 14.80
C MET A 104 -4.57 8.56 13.58
N PRO A 105 -4.06 7.92 12.51
CA PRO A 105 -2.66 7.52 12.28
C PRO A 105 -1.70 8.71 12.19
N THR A 106 -0.41 8.44 12.38
CA THR A 106 0.68 9.41 12.23
C THR A 106 0.78 9.84 10.78
N GLN A 107 0.66 11.14 10.52
CA GLN A 107 0.74 11.69 9.17
C GLN A 107 2.18 12.01 8.79
N VAL A 108 2.60 11.54 7.62
CA VAL A 108 3.91 11.78 7.01
C VAL A 108 3.69 12.59 5.74
N ARG A 109 4.21 13.81 5.72
CA ARG A 109 4.12 14.70 4.56
C ARG A 109 5.08 14.23 3.48
N ILE A 110 4.59 14.13 2.24
CA ILE A 110 5.38 13.80 1.05
C ILE A 110 5.30 14.95 0.06
N GLY A 111 6.46 15.39 -0.43
CA GLY A 111 6.61 16.39 -1.46
C GLY A 111 6.27 15.84 -2.85
N PRO A 112 5.89 16.71 -3.80
CA PRO A 112 5.45 16.30 -5.14
C PRO A 112 6.54 15.68 -6.02
N ASP A 113 7.81 15.91 -5.69
CA ASP A 113 8.96 15.40 -6.45
C ASP A 113 9.55 14.10 -5.84
N GLU A 114 8.94 13.59 -4.77
CA GLU A 114 9.39 12.36 -4.11
C GLU A 114 8.82 11.11 -4.82
N PRO A 115 9.56 9.99 -4.91
CA PRO A 115 9.08 8.76 -5.54
C PRO A 115 7.71 8.28 -5.00
N LEU A 116 7.49 8.46 -3.70
CA LEU A 116 6.28 8.05 -3.00
C LEU A 116 5.03 8.87 -3.40
N ALA A 117 5.20 10.04 -4.03
CA ALA A 117 4.08 10.89 -4.46
C ALA A 117 3.24 10.25 -5.57
N ASP A 118 3.87 9.40 -6.40
CA ASP A 118 3.22 8.67 -7.49
C ASP A 118 2.81 7.24 -7.09
N GLU A 119 3.01 6.85 -5.83
CA GLU A 119 2.74 5.51 -5.34
C GLU A 119 1.48 5.42 -4.49
N TRP A 120 0.73 4.34 -4.70
CA TRP A 120 -0.38 3.90 -3.89
C TRP A 120 0.02 2.65 -3.13
N ILE A 121 0.02 2.70 -1.80
CA ILE A 121 0.54 1.60 -0.99
C ILE A 121 -0.41 1.30 0.16
N VAL A 122 -0.62 0.01 0.42
CA VAL A 122 -1.16 -0.52 1.67
C VAL A 122 -0.22 -1.63 2.16
N VAL A 123 0.40 -1.43 3.32
CA VAL A 123 1.19 -2.45 4.00
C VAL A 123 0.53 -2.79 5.32
N CYS A 124 0.37 -4.09 5.56
CA CYS A 124 0.11 -4.65 6.88
C CYS A 124 1.21 -5.65 7.24
N ASP A 125 2.12 -5.23 8.11
CA ASP A 125 3.17 -6.08 8.68
C ASP A 125 2.62 -6.72 9.95
N SER A 126 2.10 -7.94 9.80
CA SER A 126 1.58 -8.77 10.87
C SER A 126 2.23 -10.14 10.84
N LEU A 127 2.21 -10.86 11.97
CA LEU A 127 2.76 -12.21 12.05
C LEU A 127 1.85 -13.22 11.34
N ASP A 128 0.53 -13.02 11.48
CA ASP A 128 -0.49 -13.96 11.00
C ASP A 128 -0.73 -13.91 9.50
N LEU A 129 -0.77 -12.70 8.94
CA LEU A 129 -1.04 -12.46 7.54
C LEU A 129 -0.32 -11.17 7.12
N PRO A 130 0.98 -11.22 6.81
CA PRO A 130 1.67 -10.08 6.25
C PRO A 130 1.16 -9.84 4.83
N VAL A 131 0.82 -8.60 4.48
CA VAL A 131 0.37 -8.26 3.12
C VAL A 131 0.93 -6.91 2.71
N VAL A 132 1.40 -6.82 1.47
CA VAL A 132 1.69 -5.56 0.80
C VAL A 132 0.96 -5.50 -0.53
N LEU A 133 0.33 -4.36 -0.78
CA LEU A 133 -0.08 -3.89 -2.10
C LEU A 133 0.69 -2.60 -2.36
N ALA A 134 1.50 -2.57 -3.42
CA ALA A 134 2.21 -1.38 -3.87
C ALA A 134 1.92 -1.16 -5.34
N ALA A 135 1.61 0.08 -5.70
CA ALA A 135 1.29 0.43 -7.07
C ALA A 135 1.86 1.80 -7.43
N TRP A 136 2.23 1.96 -8.69
CA TRP A 136 2.76 3.20 -9.25
C TRP A 136 1.85 3.67 -10.38
N GLU A 137 1.44 4.95 -10.32
CA GLU A 137 0.55 5.54 -11.33
C GLU A 137 1.28 5.69 -12.67
N VAL A 138 0.68 5.18 -13.76
CA VAL A 138 1.29 5.33 -15.09
C VAL A 138 1.26 6.83 -15.49
N PRO A 139 2.38 7.43 -15.93
CA PRO A 139 2.43 8.83 -16.33
C PRO A 139 1.51 9.15 -17.52
N GLY A 140 1.19 10.43 -17.68
CA GLY A 140 0.46 10.93 -18.86
C GLY A 140 -1.07 10.76 -18.83
N GLN A 141 -1.65 10.45 -17.67
CA GLN A 141 -3.09 10.17 -17.52
C GLN A 141 -3.94 11.38 -17.11
N GLY A 142 -3.47 12.61 -17.39
CA GLY A 142 -4.14 13.85 -16.94
C GLY A 142 -5.58 14.03 -17.47
N VAL A 143 -5.90 13.44 -18.63
CA VAL A 143 -7.24 13.49 -19.25
C VAL A 143 -8.11 12.27 -18.92
N VAL A 144 -7.55 11.25 -18.27
CA VAL A 144 -8.28 10.03 -17.90
C VAL A 144 -9.06 10.29 -16.60
N PRO A 145 -10.35 9.91 -16.52
CA PRO A 145 -11.11 10.00 -15.28
C PRO A 145 -10.36 9.33 -14.12
N GLU A 146 -10.34 9.98 -12.95
CA GLU A 146 -9.56 9.54 -11.79
C GLU A 146 -9.74 8.06 -11.45
N ILE A 147 -10.98 7.56 -11.52
CA ILE A 147 -11.34 6.18 -11.15
C ILE A 147 -10.86 5.13 -12.16
N ASP A 148 -10.61 5.54 -13.41
CA ASP A 148 -10.21 4.67 -14.51
C ASP A 148 -8.71 4.78 -14.83
N ARG A 149 -7.97 5.62 -14.09
CA ARG A 149 -6.51 5.71 -14.20
C ARG A 149 -5.85 4.36 -13.92
N LEU A 150 -4.79 4.08 -14.65
CA LEU A 150 -4.06 2.83 -14.64
C LEU A 150 -2.79 2.93 -13.81
N PHE A 151 -2.50 1.84 -13.12
CA PHE A 151 -1.35 1.69 -12.26
C PHE A 151 -0.63 0.40 -12.62
N GLN A 152 0.68 0.39 -12.48
CA GLN A 152 1.40 -0.87 -12.33
C GLN A 152 1.36 -1.27 -10.86
N ALA A 153 1.04 -2.52 -10.56
CA ALA A 153 0.77 -2.96 -9.19
C ALA A 153 1.38 -4.33 -8.91
N VAL A 154 2.04 -4.43 -7.77
CA VAL A 154 2.51 -5.68 -7.18
C VAL A 154 1.79 -5.87 -5.86
N TRP A 155 1.38 -7.10 -5.57
CA TRP A 155 0.91 -7.48 -4.25
C TRP A 155 1.46 -8.84 -3.87
N THR A 156 1.68 -9.05 -2.58
CA THR A 156 2.20 -10.32 -2.06
C THR A 156 1.91 -10.47 -0.58
N MET A 157 1.93 -11.72 -0.12
CA MET A 157 1.92 -12.10 1.30
C MET A 157 3.28 -12.63 1.75
N ASP A 158 4.33 -12.47 0.93
CA ASP A 158 5.70 -12.84 1.28
C ASP A 158 6.22 -11.95 2.42
N PRO A 159 6.55 -12.51 3.60
CA PRO A 159 6.92 -11.72 4.78
C PRO A 159 8.15 -10.85 4.54
N GLU A 160 9.12 -11.33 3.76
CA GLU A 160 10.32 -10.56 3.45
C GLU A 160 9.99 -9.32 2.61
N SER A 161 9.13 -9.47 1.61
CA SER A 161 8.66 -8.36 0.78
C SER A 161 7.84 -7.35 1.58
N VAL A 162 7.01 -7.83 2.52
CA VAL A 162 6.24 -6.97 3.43
C VAL A 162 7.19 -6.22 4.37
N ARG A 163 8.13 -6.92 5.02
CA ARG A 163 9.12 -6.31 5.92
C ARG A 163 10.01 -5.29 5.21
N LEU A 164 10.43 -5.58 3.97
CA LEU A 164 11.16 -4.63 3.13
C LEU A 164 10.35 -3.35 2.91
N SER A 165 9.08 -3.48 2.54
CA SER A 165 8.18 -2.35 2.29
C SER A 165 7.98 -1.50 3.55
N SER A 166 7.73 -2.15 4.70
CA SER A 166 7.64 -1.49 6.01
C SER A 166 8.91 -0.70 6.35
N ARG A 167 10.09 -1.29 6.11
CA ARG A 167 11.39 -0.64 6.38
C ARG A 167 11.59 0.60 5.50
N ILE A 168 11.26 0.53 4.21
CA ILE A 168 11.36 1.67 3.30
C ILE A 168 10.47 2.81 3.80
N LEU A 169 9.20 2.52 4.12
CA LEU A 169 8.24 3.52 4.57
C LEU A 169 8.61 4.13 5.92
N ALA A 170 9.09 3.32 6.86
CA ALA A 170 9.58 3.79 8.15
C ALA A 170 10.84 4.66 7.98
N GLN A 171 11.75 4.31 7.07
CA GLN A 171 12.93 5.12 6.77
C GLN A 171 12.57 6.46 6.13
N ILE A 172 11.59 6.49 5.21
CA ILE A 172 11.07 7.73 4.64
C ILE A 172 10.48 8.61 5.76
N ALA A 173 9.66 8.04 6.64
CA ALA A 173 9.11 8.78 7.77
C ALA A 173 10.20 9.36 8.69
N ALA A 174 11.27 8.60 8.96
CA ALA A 174 12.41 9.07 9.74
C ALA A 174 13.14 10.23 9.06
N ASN A 175 13.35 10.15 7.73
CA ASN A 175 13.98 11.21 6.94
C ASN A 175 13.16 12.52 6.95
N HIS A 176 11.84 12.40 7.11
CA HIS A 176 10.91 13.52 7.27
C HIS A 176 10.77 14.02 8.72
N GLY A 177 11.60 13.52 9.65
CA GLY A 177 11.63 13.98 11.04
C GLY A 177 10.44 13.51 11.89
N VAL A 178 9.73 12.46 11.46
CA VAL A 178 8.61 11.90 12.21
C VAL A 178 9.12 11.13 13.42
N GLY A 179 8.80 11.61 14.63
CA GLY A 179 9.28 11.00 15.89
C GLY A 179 8.89 9.54 16.07
N GLU A 180 7.71 9.15 15.59
CA GLU A 180 7.19 7.78 15.62
C GLU A 180 8.01 6.79 14.76
N ALA A 181 8.81 7.29 13.81
CA ALA A 181 9.57 6.42 12.92
C ALA A 181 10.70 5.66 13.63
N ALA A 182 11.30 6.24 14.67
CA ALA A 182 12.40 5.61 15.40
C ALA A 182 12.00 4.30 16.12
N PRO A 183 10.92 4.24 16.94
CA PRO A 183 10.47 2.99 17.53
C PRO A 183 10.03 1.96 16.47
N VAL A 184 9.39 2.42 15.38
CA VAL A 184 9.02 1.54 14.26
C VAL A 184 10.25 0.90 13.61
N LEU A 185 11.28 1.69 13.30
CA LEU A 185 12.53 1.16 12.73
C LEU A 185 13.24 0.18 13.67
N TYR A 186 13.19 0.43 14.98
CA TYR A 186 13.73 -0.50 15.98
C TYR A 186 12.99 -1.85 15.94
N GLU A 187 11.65 -1.85 15.88
CA GLU A 187 10.85 -3.08 15.76
C GLU A 187 11.11 -3.81 14.43
N LEU A 188 11.35 -3.05 13.36
CA LEU A 188 11.62 -3.59 12.03
C LEU A 188 13.06 -4.09 11.85
N ALA A 189 13.96 -3.90 12.83
CA ALA A 189 15.38 -4.23 12.71
C ALA A 189 15.60 -5.73 12.45
N ASP A 190 14.82 -6.58 13.11
CA ASP A 190 14.86 -8.02 12.91
C ASP A 190 14.09 -8.45 11.65
N ASN A 191 14.56 -9.54 11.05
CA ASN A 191 13.84 -10.19 9.96
C ASN A 191 12.51 -10.74 10.47
N PRO A 192 11.46 -10.77 9.61
CA PRO A 192 10.19 -11.32 10.04
C PRO A 192 10.41 -12.81 10.36
N PRO A 193 9.71 -13.37 11.36
CA PRO A 193 9.72 -14.81 11.53
C PRO A 193 9.23 -15.48 10.23
N PRO A 194 9.69 -16.70 9.90
CA PRO A 194 9.16 -17.43 8.76
C PRO A 194 7.64 -17.49 8.88
N ALA A 195 6.92 -17.00 7.87
CA ALA A 195 5.47 -17.12 7.92
C ALA A 195 5.08 -18.58 7.76
N GLU A 196 4.28 -19.05 8.71
CA GLU A 196 3.47 -20.22 8.50
C GLU A 196 2.32 -19.81 7.59
N ILE A 197 2.20 -20.47 6.42
CA ILE A 197 1.04 -20.24 5.55
C ILE A 197 -0.20 -20.58 6.35
N ARG A 198 -1.05 -19.59 6.59
CA ARG A 198 -2.37 -19.80 7.19
C ARG A 198 -3.44 -19.77 6.11
N PRO A 199 -3.92 -20.94 5.63
CA PRO A 199 -4.76 -20.99 4.45
C PRO A 199 -6.14 -20.34 4.67
N ARG A 200 -6.64 -20.30 5.92
CA ARG A 200 -7.93 -19.71 6.25
C ARG A 200 -7.91 -18.21 6.03
N GLU A 201 -6.92 -17.52 6.59
CA GLU A 201 -6.72 -16.08 6.55
C GLU A 201 -6.46 -15.62 5.11
N ALA A 202 -5.65 -16.38 4.36
CA ALA A 202 -5.45 -16.14 2.93
C ALA A 202 -6.75 -16.32 2.11
N SER A 203 -7.54 -17.34 2.42
CA SER A 203 -8.83 -17.59 1.75
C SER A 203 -9.88 -16.53 2.08
N GLU A 204 -9.89 -16.02 3.31
CA GLU A 204 -10.76 -14.93 3.75
C GLU A 204 -10.42 -13.63 3.02
N LEU A 205 -9.13 -13.27 2.97
CA LEU A 205 -8.67 -12.12 2.20
C LEU A 205 -9.02 -12.25 0.71
N PHE A 206 -8.77 -13.42 0.11
CA PHE A 206 -9.15 -13.68 -1.28
C PHE A 206 -10.66 -13.52 -1.49
N SER A 207 -11.47 -14.06 -0.58
CA SER A 207 -12.94 -13.95 -0.64
C SER A 207 -13.42 -12.50 -0.54
N ARG A 208 -12.79 -11.67 0.31
CA ARG A 208 -13.04 -10.23 0.40
C ARG A 208 -12.67 -9.51 -0.90
N ILE A 209 -11.52 -9.85 -1.49
CA ILE A 209 -11.07 -9.29 -2.77
C ILE A 209 -12.13 -9.57 -3.84
N VAL A 210 -12.58 -10.81 -3.98
CA VAL A 210 -13.62 -11.19 -4.95
C VAL A 210 -14.91 -10.41 -4.72
N ALA A 211 -15.39 -10.32 -3.47
CA ALA A 211 -16.60 -9.59 -3.13
C ALA A 211 -16.50 -8.08 -3.44
N TYR A 212 -15.35 -7.47 -3.18
CA TYR A 212 -15.14 -6.05 -3.51
C TYR A 212 -15.04 -5.84 -5.01
N LEU A 213 -14.31 -6.69 -5.75
CA LEU A 213 -14.23 -6.59 -7.20
C LEU A 213 -15.60 -6.71 -7.86
N ASP A 214 -16.46 -7.62 -7.40
CA ASP A 214 -17.84 -7.75 -7.88
C ASP A 214 -18.67 -6.49 -7.59
N ARG A 215 -18.59 -5.95 -6.38
CA ARG A 215 -19.29 -4.70 -5.99
C ARG A 215 -18.84 -3.50 -6.82
N PHE A 216 -17.57 -3.42 -7.17
CA PHE A 216 -17.04 -2.33 -7.99
C PHE A 216 -17.27 -2.55 -9.49
N GLY A 217 -17.34 -3.80 -9.96
CA GLY A 217 -17.65 -4.15 -11.34
C GLY A 217 -19.11 -3.97 -11.72
N THR A 218 -20.04 -4.09 -10.77
CA THR A 218 -21.49 -4.00 -10.99
C THR A 218 -22.06 -2.58 -11.00
N ARG A 219 -21.31 -1.54 -10.60
CA ARG A 219 -21.77 -0.13 -10.62
C ARG A 219 -21.62 0.57 -11.99
N ASN A 220 -21.92 -0.15 -13.07
CA ASN A 220 -21.85 0.40 -14.43
C ASN A 220 -23.22 0.50 -15.13
N ASP A 221 -24.32 0.36 -14.39
CA ASP A 221 -25.69 0.65 -14.85
C ASP A 221 -26.23 1.94 -14.20
#